data_AF-A0A1R1Y6S1-F1
#
_entry.id   AF-A0A1R1Y6S1-F1
#
_cell.length_a   1.000
_cell.length_b   1.000
_cell.length_c   1.000
_cell.angle_alpha   90.00
_cell.angle_beta   90.00
_cell.angle_gamma   90.00
#
_symmetry.space_group_name_H-M   'P 1'
#
loop_
_entity.id
_entity.type
_entity.pdbx_description
1 polymer ?
#
loop_
_entity_poly.entity_id
_entity_poly.type
_entity_poly.pdbx_seq_one_letter_code
_entity_poly.pdbx_strand_id
1 'polypeptide(L)'
;MPVMDISPVIKLLREWGQNYTLTVKQITEKLFWLLSVTGYDRASDIHRIDDQRSHIDQGVLNLVLVAPKEKRGGRPIEKPCQINPHTDIILCPVNAYMVYKEKIAANLCPTPHANNSNWIVNRLIRYVNDTSKPLSVDSITRYIHTISDLIRRNPEAPIHKGRAIGATLAANARVSSDDIVSHTFLSNYTIFDTYYRLSRNSSNNLTESIL
;
A
#
# COMPACT_ATOMS: atom_id res chain seq x y z
N MET A 1 18.81 -15.71 -5.81
CA MET A 1 17.58 -15.78 -4.98
C MET A 1 16.41 -16.09 -5.90
N PRO A 2 15.45 -16.96 -5.51
CA PRO A 2 14.28 -17.20 -6.31
C PRO A 2 13.50 -15.90 -6.53
N VAL A 3 12.91 -15.78 -7.72
CA VAL A 3 12.04 -14.65 -8.08
C VAL A 3 10.88 -14.61 -7.10
N MET A 4 10.57 -13.43 -6.57
CA MET A 4 9.36 -13.25 -5.78
C MET A 4 8.14 -13.56 -6.64
N ASP A 5 7.35 -14.54 -6.23
CA ASP A 5 6.12 -14.94 -6.90
C ASP A 5 4.90 -14.51 -6.08
N ILE A 6 4.11 -13.58 -6.62
CA ILE A 6 2.85 -13.12 -6.03
C ILE A 6 1.62 -13.81 -6.61
N SER A 7 1.79 -14.79 -7.50
CA SER A 7 0.68 -15.54 -8.12
C SER A 7 -0.31 -16.11 -7.10
N PRO A 8 0.11 -16.63 -5.91
CA PRO A 8 -0.83 -17.06 -4.88
C PRO A 8 -1.76 -15.93 -4.39
N VAL A 9 -1.23 -14.71 -4.24
CA VAL A 9 -2.02 -13.54 -3.85
C VAL A 9 -2.99 -13.15 -4.96
N ILE A 10 -2.52 -13.06 -6.20
CA ILE A 10 -3.38 -12.72 -7.35
C ILE A 10 -4.50 -13.74 -7.50
N LYS A 11 -4.21 -15.04 -7.32
CA LYS A 11 -5.20 -16.11 -7.33
C LYS A 11 -6.27 -15.90 -6.25
N LEU A 12 -5.85 -15.66 -4.99
CA LEU A 12 -6.79 -15.36 -3.89
C LEU A 12 -7.70 -14.17 -4.23
N LEU A 13 -7.11 -13.05 -4.71
CA LEU A 13 -7.88 -11.84 -5.01
C LEU A 13 -8.89 -12.06 -6.14
N ARG A 14 -8.58 -12.95 -7.10
CA ARG A 14 -9.50 -13.37 -8.16
C ARG A 14 -10.59 -14.31 -7.66
N GLU A 15 -10.27 -15.24 -6.78
CA GLU A 15 -11.25 -16.15 -6.15
C GLU A 15 -12.26 -15.38 -5.29
N TRP A 16 -11.84 -14.31 -4.63
CA TRP A 16 -12.75 -13.39 -3.94
C TRP A 16 -13.72 -12.67 -4.88
N GLY A 17 -13.36 -12.50 -6.15
CA GLY A 17 -14.22 -11.92 -7.18
C GLY A 17 -14.31 -10.39 -7.14
N GLN A 18 -15.46 -9.87 -7.56
CA GLN A 18 -15.70 -8.44 -7.76
C GLN A 18 -15.68 -7.68 -6.43
N ASN A 19 -15.11 -6.47 -6.40
CA ASN A 19 -14.95 -5.71 -5.16
C ASN A 19 -16.30 -5.42 -4.47
N TYR A 20 -17.34 -5.10 -5.24
CA TYR A 20 -18.67 -4.80 -4.70
C TYR A 20 -19.37 -6.01 -4.07
N THR A 21 -18.95 -7.25 -4.37
CA THR A 21 -19.52 -8.46 -3.73
C THR A 21 -18.79 -8.87 -2.46
N LEU A 22 -17.63 -8.27 -2.17
CA LEU A 22 -16.82 -8.64 -1.01
C LEU A 22 -17.48 -8.27 0.31
N THR A 23 -17.29 -9.12 1.31
CA THR A 23 -17.60 -8.80 2.71
C THR A 23 -16.75 -7.63 3.21
N VAL A 24 -17.20 -6.96 4.28
CA VAL A 24 -16.45 -5.87 4.92
C VAL A 24 -15.02 -6.29 5.24
N LYS A 25 -14.81 -7.48 5.80
CA LYS A 25 -13.48 -8.00 6.12
C LYS A 25 -12.61 -8.18 4.87
N GLN A 26 -13.14 -8.83 3.82
CA GLN A 26 -12.39 -9.08 2.58
C GLN A 26 -11.99 -7.79 1.87
N ILE A 27 -12.91 -6.83 1.70
CA ILE A 27 -12.57 -5.55 1.04
C ILE A 27 -11.56 -4.75 1.86
N THR A 28 -11.64 -4.83 3.20
CA THR A 28 -10.68 -4.22 4.12
C THR A 28 -9.27 -4.80 3.94
N GLU A 29 -9.14 -6.13 4.00
CA GLU A 29 -7.87 -6.84 3.80
C GLU A 29 -7.28 -6.55 2.42
N LYS A 30 -8.12 -6.66 1.38
CA LYS A 30 -7.75 -6.39 -0.01
C LYS A 30 -7.22 -4.97 -0.19
N LEU A 31 -7.97 -3.97 0.28
CA LEU A 31 -7.57 -2.58 0.16
C LEU A 31 -6.23 -2.33 0.85
N PHE A 32 -6.04 -2.80 2.08
CA PHE A 32 -4.80 -2.52 2.81
C PHE A 32 -3.59 -3.14 2.15
N TRP A 33 -3.72 -4.38 1.65
CA TRP A 33 -2.65 -5.01 0.92
C TRP A 33 -2.34 -4.27 -0.37
N LEU A 34 -3.36 -3.91 -1.16
CA LEU A 34 -3.20 -3.14 -2.40
C LEU A 34 -2.54 -1.76 -2.14
N LEU A 35 -2.99 -1.01 -1.13
CA LEU A 35 -2.37 0.27 -0.75
C LEU A 35 -0.90 0.06 -0.32
N SER A 36 -0.62 -0.99 0.45
CA SER A 36 0.75 -1.25 0.90
C SER A 36 1.73 -1.59 -0.23
N VAL A 37 1.24 -2.24 -1.29
CA VAL A 37 2.05 -2.70 -2.43
C VAL A 37 2.12 -1.62 -3.53
N THR A 38 1.00 -0.99 -3.86
CA THR A 38 0.90 -0.02 -4.97
C THR A 38 1.20 1.42 -4.55
N GLY A 39 0.84 1.79 -3.31
CA GLY A 39 1.20 3.08 -2.70
C GLY A 39 2.53 3.06 -1.95
N TYR A 40 3.16 1.88 -1.82
CA TYR A 40 4.39 1.69 -1.05
C TYR A 40 4.26 2.12 0.43
N ASP A 41 3.03 2.06 0.96
CA ASP A 41 2.72 2.58 2.28
C ASP A 41 2.94 1.52 3.38
N ARG A 42 3.54 1.94 4.49
CA ARG A 42 3.60 1.12 5.70
C ARG A 42 2.24 1.13 6.39
N ALA A 43 1.97 0.17 7.27
CA ALA A 43 0.74 0.18 8.08
C ALA A 43 0.56 1.50 8.86
N SER A 44 1.64 2.12 9.34
CA SER A 44 1.59 3.43 9.99
C SER A 44 1.23 4.57 9.04
N ASP A 45 1.59 4.44 7.78
CA ASP A 45 1.35 5.44 6.73
C ASP A 45 -0.13 5.33 6.30
N ILE A 46 -0.62 4.11 6.06
CA ILE A 46 -2.04 3.81 5.82
C ILE A 46 -2.94 4.32 6.96
N HIS A 47 -2.52 4.12 8.21
CA HIS A 47 -3.24 4.64 9.39
C HIS A 47 -3.33 6.18 9.45
N ARG A 48 -2.44 6.87 8.72
CA ARG A 48 -2.33 8.34 8.69
C ARG A 48 -2.97 8.95 7.45
N ILE A 49 -3.66 8.17 6.63
CA ILE A 49 -4.44 8.72 5.52
C ILE A 49 -5.58 9.56 6.08
N ASP A 50 -5.63 10.82 5.67
CA ASP A 50 -6.76 11.70 5.93
C ASP A 50 -7.81 11.55 4.83
N ASP A 51 -8.96 11.05 5.23
CA ASP A 51 -10.09 10.72 4.36
C ASP A 51 -10.74 11.95 3.74
N GLN A 52 -10.83 13.06 4.48
CA GLN A 52 -11.46 14.28 3.98
C GLN A 52 -10.62 14.94 2.88
N ARG A 53 -9.30 14.78 2.96
CA ARG A 53 -8.34 15.40 2.02
C ARG A 53 -7.97 14.47 0.86
N SER A 54 -8.17 13.16 1.03
CA SER A 54 -7.95 12.18 -0.02
C SER A 54 -9.11 12.18 -1.01
N HIS A 55 -8.81 12.06 -2.29
CA HIS A 55 -9.83 12.13 -3.34
C HIS A 55 -9.35 11.38 -4.59
N ILE A 56 -10.29 11.10 -5.49
CA ILE A 56 -9.96 10.62 -6.84
C ILE A 56 -10.04 11.82 -7.77
N ASP A 57 -8.97 12.06 -8.54
CA ASP A 57 -8.94 13.05 -9.60
C ASP A 57 -8.49 12.39 -10.90
N GLN A 58 -9.25 12.63 -11.98
CA GLN A 58 -9.02 12.02 -13.29
C GLN A 58 -8.80 10.49 -13.26
N GLY A 59 -9.46 9.79 -12.32
CA GLY A 59 -9.33 8.34 -12.13
C GLY A 59 -8.11 7.89 -11.31
N VAL A 60 -7.22 8.82 -10.91
CA VAL A 60 -6.09 8.56 -10.03
C VAL A 60 -6.49 8.79 -8.57
N LEU A 61 -6.17 7.84 -7.70
CA LEU A 61 -6.39 7.98 -6.26
C LEU A 61 -5.27 8.79 -5.63
N ASN A 62 -5.60 9.96 -5.09
CA ASN A 62 -4.69 10.85 -4.37
C ASN A 62 -4.93 10.69 -2.86
N LEU A 63 -4.03 9.99 -2.17
CA LEU A 63 -4.06 9.83 -0.72
C LEU A 63 -3.18 10.87 -0.04
N VAL A 64 -3.72 11.51 0.99
CA VAL A 64 -3.01 12.51 1.78
C VAL A 64 -2.62 11.92 3.14
N LEU A 65 -1.32 11.71 3.34
CA LEU A 65 -0.79 11.20 4.61
C LEU A 65 -0.44 12.38 5.52
N VAL A 66 -1.15 12.51 6.63
CA VAL A 66 -0.91 13.59 7.61
C VAL A 66 0.16 13.20 8.63
N ALA A 67 1.05 14.16 8.90
CA ALA A 67 2.14 14.05 9.87
C ALA A 67 2.92 12.72 9.79
N PRO A 68 3.41 12.28 8.60
CA PRO A 68 4.25 11.08 8.47
C PRO A 68 5.48 11.17 9.38
N LYS A 69 6.05 10.01 9.74
CA LYS A 69 7.18 9.95 10.68
C LYS A 69 8.39 10.68 10.11
N GLU A 70 8.46 10.73 8.79
CA GLU A 70 9.50 11.39 8.01
C GLU A 70 9.33 12.92 8.10
N LYS A 71 10.40 13.60 8.54
CA LYS A 71 10.50 15.05 8.63
C LYS A 71 11.59 15.53 7.67
N ARG A 72 11.41 16.66 6.99
CA ARG A 72 12.48 17.36 6.25
C ARG A 72 12.78 18.66 7.00
N GLY A 73 14.03 18.86 7.40
CA GLY A 73 14.44 20.03 8.19
C GLY A 73 13.68 20.19 9.51
N GLY A 74 13.29 19.08 10.16
CA GLY A 74 12.55 19.10 11.43
C GLY A 74 11.04 19.34 11.31
N ARG A 75 10.52 19.62 10.10
CA ARG A 75 9.08 19.83 9.86
C ARG A 75 8.40 18.57 9.33
N PRO A 76 7.16 18.26 9.75
CA PRO A 76 6.35 17.23 9.11
C PRO A 76 6.14 17.58 7.63
N ILE A 77 6.26 16.60 6.75
CA ILE A 77 6.01 16.77 5.31
C ILE A 77 4.70 16.07 5.02
N GLU A 78 3.79 16.68 4.28
CA GLU A 78 2.68 15.91 3.73
C GLU A 78 3.22 15.03 2.60
N LYS A 79 3.01 13.72 2.72
CA LYS A 79 3.39 12.78 1.67
C LYS A 79 2.16 12.52 0.81
N PRO A 80 2.04 13.12 -0.40
CA PRO A 80 1.03 12.67 -1.35
C PRO A 80 1.41 11.27 -1.84
N CYS A 81 0.42 10.38 -1.88
CA CYS A 81 0.55 9.05 -2.47
C CYS A 81 -0.46 8.95 -3.61
N GLN A 82 0.05 8.83 -4.84
CA GLN A 82 -0.78 8.73 -6.05
C GLN A 82 -0.80 7.29 -6.51
N ILE A 83 -2.00 6.74 -6.70
CA ILE A 83 -2.21 5.36 -7.11
C ILE A 83 -3.06 5.35 -8.37
N ASN A 84 -2.49 4.85 -9.45
CA ASN A 84 -3.17 4.71 -10.73
C ASN A 84 -4.17 3.53 -10.71
N PRO A 85 -5.26 3.61 -11.49
CA PRO A 85 -6.19 2.50 -11.63
C PRO A 85 -5.54 1.35 -12.39
N HIS A 86 -5.96 0.13 -12.07
CA HIS A 86 -5.63 -1.06 -12.85
C HIS A 86 -6.79 -1.37 -13.80
N THR A 87 -6.48 -1.84 -15.01
CA THR A 87 -7.48 -2.18 -16.04
C THR A 87 -8.39 -3.33 -15.60
N ASP A 88 -7.84 -4.32 -14.92
CA ASP A 88 -8.60 -5.34 -14.22
C ASP A 88 -9.20 -4.79 -12.92
N ILE A 89 -10.53 -4.61 -12.91
CA ILE A 89 -11.31 -4.09 -11.79
C ILE A 89 -11.10 -4.92 -10.51
N ILE A 90 -10.94 -6.24 -10.63
CA ILE A 90 -10.71 -7.11 -9.47
C ILE A 90 -9.38 -6.77 -8.79
N LEU A 91 -8.36 -6.37 -9.54
CA LEU A 91 -7.05 -6.02 -9.00
C LEU A 91 -6.85 -4.51 -8.82
N CYS A 92 -7.86 -3.71 -9.12
CA CYS A 92 -7.76 -2.26 -9.14
C CYS A 92 -7.80 -1.64 -7.74
N PRO A 93 -6.72 -0.99 -7.28
CA PRO A 93 -6.70 -0.32 -5.97
C PRO A 93 -7.69 0.84 -5.89
N VAL A 94 -7.85 1.60 -6.98
CA VAL A 94 -8.80 2.72 -7.04
C VAL A 94 -10.23 2.23 -6.89
N ASN A 95 -10.62 1.16 -7.60
CA ASN A 95 -11.96 0.58 -7.48
C ASN A 95 -12.19 -0.03 -6.09
N ALA A 96 -11.19 -0.75 -5.54
CA ALA A 96 -11.27 -1.28 -4.18
C ALA A 96 -11.46 -0.17 -3.13
N TYR A 97 -10.75 0.95 -3.29
CA TYR A 97 -10.93 2.14 -2.46
C TYR A 97 -12.34 2.72 -2.57
N MET A 98 -12.88 2.88 -3.78
CA MET A 98 -14.24 3.39 -3.99
C MET A 98 -15.29 2.53 -3.27
N VAL A 99 -15.23 1.22 -3.47
CA VAL A 99 -16.17 0.28 -2.82
C VAL A 99 -15.99 0.29 -1.30
N TYR A 100 -14.75 0.35 -0.81
CA TYR A 100 -14.49 0.49 0.62
C TYR A 100 -15.07 1.78 1.19
N LYS A 101 -14.89 2.91 0.50
CA LYS A 101 -15.43 4.21 0.89
C LYS A 101 -16.95 4.15 1.00
N GLU A 102 -17.62 3.62 0.00
CA GLU A 102 -19.08 3.51 -0.01
C GLU A 102 -19.60 2.60 1.12
N LYS A 103 -18.97 1.43 1.32
CA LYS A 103 -19.47 0.43 2.29
C LYS A 103 -19.07 0.69 3.74
N ILE A 104 -17.90 1.27 4.00
CA ILE A 104 -17.28 1.33 5.33
C ILE A 104 -16.99 2.75 5.78
N ALA A 105 -16.45 3.58 4.90
CA ALA A 105 -15.98 4.93 5.23
C ALA A 105 -16.85 6.01 4.57
N ALA A 106 -18.17 5.79 4.52
CA ALA A 106 -19.12 6.74 3.95
C ALA A 106 -19.17 8.03 4.79
N ASN A 107 -19.03 7.88 6.11
CA ASN A 107 -18.93 9.00 7.04
C ASN A 107 -17.48 9.25 7.46
N LEU A 108 -17.17 10.51 7.73
CA LEU A 108 -15.92 10.90 8.37
C LEU A 108 -15.85 10.31 9.79
N CYS A 109 -14.67 9.85 10.21
CA CYS A 109 -14.40 9.55 11.62
C CYS A 109 -13.21 10.40 12.09
N PRO A 110 -13.51 11.57 12.68
CA PRO A 110 -12.51 12.49 13.18
C PRO A 110 -11.90 11.93 14.45
N THR A 111 -10.58 11.99 14.54
CA THR A 111 -9.84 11.61 15.76
C THR A 111 -8.71 12.59 16.02
N PRO A 112 -8.39 12.89 17.29
CA PRO A 112 -7.21 13.67 17.62
C PRO A 112 -5.93 13.01 17.06
N HIS A 113 -4.99 13.83 16.63
CA HIS A 113 -3.68 13.34 16.21
C HIS A 113 -2.87 12.87 17.42
N ALA A 114 -2.20 11.72 17.30
CA ALA A 114 -1.49 11.07 18.40
C ALA A 114 -0.43 11.96 19.09
N ASN A 115 0.18 12.88 18.33
CA ASN A 115 1.22 13.80 18.86
C ASN A 115 0.71 15.22 19.11
N ASN A 116 -0.52 15.54 18.70
CA ASN A 116 -1.07 16.90 18.85
C ASN A 116 -2.61 16.81 18.87
N SER A 117 -3.19 16.84 20.06
CA SER A 117 -4.64 16.71 20.24
C SER A 117 -5.46 17.85 19.62
N ASN A 118 -4.82 18.98 19.28
CA ASN A 118 -5.48 20.11 18.61
C ASN A 118 -5.71 19.86 17.11
N TRP A 119 -5.09 18.82 16.55
CA TRP A 119 -5.27 18.46 15.14
C TRP A 119 -6.22 17.28 15.03
N ILE A 120 -7.26 17.46 14.22
CA ILE A 120 -8.19 16.40 13.87
C ILE A 120 -7.75 15.76 12.58
N VAL A 121 -7.72 14.43 12.57
CA VAL A 121 -7.48 13.61 11.38
C VAL A 121 -8.73 12.80 11.12
N ASN A 122 -9.29 12.94 9.93
CA ASN A 122 -10.38 12.07 9.49
C ASN A 122 -9.76 10.77 9.04
N ARG A 123 -9.81 9.74 9.88
CA ARG A 123 -9.17 8.46 9.54
C ARG A 123 -9.86 7.92 8.28
N LEU A 124 -9.15 7.30 7.35
CA LEU A 124 -9.83 6.53 6.28
C LEU A 124 -10.24 5.15 6.80
N ILE A 125 -9.35 4.57 7.60
CA ILE A 125 -9.35 3.15 7.90
C ILE A 125 -10.18 2.86 9.15
N ARG A 126 -11.25 2.09 8.99
CA ARG A 126 -12.22 1.77 10.05
C ARG A 126 -12.06 0.39 10.63
N TYR A 127 -12.47 0.24 11.88
CA TYR A 127 -12.59 -1.05 12.53
C TYR A 127 -13.77 -1.85 11.93
N VAL A 128 -13.51 -3.10 11.51
CA VAL A 128 -14.46 -3.94 10.77
C VAL A 128 -15.76 -4.20 11.54
N ASN A 129 -15.69 -4.31 12.86
CA ASN A 129 -16.86 -4.60 13.70
C ASN A 129 -17.59 -3.33 14.19
N ASP A 130 -16.97 -2.15 14.04
CA ASP A 130 -17.56 -0.87 14.41
C ASP A 130 -16.93 0.23 13.54
N THR A 131 -17.62 0.56 12.44
CA THR A 131 -17.11 1.46 11.42
C THR A 131 -17.04 2.92 11.86
N SER A 132 -17.55 3.26 13.05
CA SER A 132 -17.39 4.59 13.65
C SER A 132 -15.99 4.81 14.24
N LYS A 133 -15.25 3.73 14.51
CA LYS A 133 -13.93 3.77 15.15
C LYS A 133 -12.80 3.56 14.15
N PRO A 134 -11.65 4.21 14.36
CA PRO A 134 -10.47 3.93 13.56
C PRO A 134 -9.90 2.55 13.89
N LEU A 135 -9.29 1.91 12.90
CA LEU A 135 -8.53 0.69 13.12
C LEU A 135 -7.12 1.01 13.63
N SER A 136 -6.54 0.14 14.48
CA SER A 136 -5.16 0.30 14.96
C SER A 136 -4.11 -0.08 13.90
N VAL A 137 -2.89 0.45 14.05
CA VAL A 137 -1.72 0.11 13.21
C VAL A 137 -1.40 -1.39 13.25
N ASP A 138 -1.55 -2.04 14.41
CA ASP A 138 -1.27 -3.47 14.57
C ASP A 138 -2.28 -4.33 13.80
N SER A 139 -3.56 -3.93 13.81
CA SER A 139 -4.58 -4.62 13.02
C SER A 139 -4.37 -4.42 11.52
N ILE A 140 -3.99 -3.23 11.07
CA ILE A 140 -3.62 -2.98 9.66
C ILE A 140 -2.45 -3.89 9.25
N THR A 141 -1.41 -3.96 10.10
CA THR A 141 -0.24 -4.83 9.88
C THR A 141 -0.66 -6.28 9.75
N ARG A 142 -1.54 -6.75 10.64
CA ARG A 142 -2.06 -8.13 10.63
C ARG A 142 -2.77 -8.45 9.33
N TYR A 143 -3.66 -7.58 8.85
CA TYR A 143 -4.38 -7.79 7.60
C TYR A 143 -3.45 -7.83 6.37
N ILE A 144 -2.45 -6.94 6.31
CA ILE A 144 -1.44 -6.97 5.25
C ILE A 144 -0.64 -8.28 5.30
N HIS A 145 -0.27 -8.73 6.50
CA HIS A 145 0.45 -9.99 6.69
C HIS A 145 -0.38 -11.20 6.30
N THR A 146 -1.68 -11.24 6.59
CA THR A 146 -2.57 -12.35 6.21
C THR A 146 -2.50 -12.65 4.71
N ILE A 147 -2.46 -11.61 3.87
CA ILE A 147 -2.32 -11.80 2.42
C ILE A 147 -0.86 -12.05 2.02
N SER A 148 0.09 -11.32 2.62
CA SER A 148 1.51 -11.42 2.27
C SER A 148 2.15 -12.77 2.64
N ASP A 149 1.59 -13.48 3.62
CA ASP A 149 2.07 -14.80 4.05
C ASP A 149 1.82 -15.90 3.00
N LEU A 150 0.97 -15.64 2.00
CA LEU A 150 0.79 -16.52 0.83
C LEU A 150 2.00 -16.52 -0.10
N ILE A 151 2.87 -15.51 -0.02
CA ILE A 151 4.07 -15.41 -0.83
C ILE A 151 5.13 -16.35 -0.25
N ARG A 152 5.64 -17.26 -1.08
CA ARG A 152 6.63 -18.25 -0.65
C ARG A 152 7.87 -17.56 -0.08
N ARG A 153 8.23 -17.93 1.15
CA ARG A 153 9.45 -17.48 1.84
C ARG A 153 10.09 -18.65 2.60
N ASN A 154 11.33 -18.46 3.03
CA ASN A 154 11.92 -19.34 4.04
C ASN A 154 11.08 -19.23 5.33
N PRO A 155 10.65 -20.34 5.95
CA PRO A 155 9.89 -20.32 7.21
C PRO A 155 10.49 -19.44 8.31
N GLU A 156 11.82 -19.37 8.40
CA GLU A 156 12.55 -18.56 9.39
C GLU A 156 12.69 -17.07 9.00
N ALA A 157 12.53 -16.74 7.71
CA ALA A 157 12.64 -15.36 7.24
C ALA A 157 11.37 -14.56 7.59
N PRO A 158 11.45 -13.28 7.94
CA PRO A 158 10.25 -12.49 8.24
C PRO A 158 9.31 -12.37 7.04
N ILE A 159 8.01 -12.16 7.30
CA ILE A 159 7.01 -11.86 6.26
C ILE A 159 7.46 -10.63 5.46
N HIS A 160 7.37 -10.71 4.14
CA HIS A 160 7.69 -9.60 3.26
C HIS A 160 6.72 -8.43 3.49
N LYS A 161 7.26 -7.23 3.66
CA LYS A 161 6.46 -6.01 3.84
C LYS A 161 5.90 -5.55 2.50
N GLY A 162 4.64 -5.10 2.46
CA GLY A 162 3.98 -4.59 1.24
C GLY A 162 4.84 -3.62 0.43
N ARG A 163 5.44 -2.62 1.09
CA ARG A 163 6.36 -1.67 0.45
C ARG A 163 7.55 -2.33 -0.26
N ALA A 164 8.14 -3.37 0.33
CA ALA A 164 9.27 -4.08 -0.25
C ALA A 164 8.81 -5.02 -1.39
N ILE A 165 7.63 -5.62 -1.26
CA ILE A 165 6.97 -6.39 -2.33
C ILE A 165 6.76 -5.49 -3.54
N GLY A 166 6.08 -4.36 -3.36
CA GLY A 166 5.82 -3.39 -4.43
C GLY A 166 7.10 -2.94 -5.13
N ALA A 167 8.12 -2.53 -4.35
CA ALA A 167 9.34 -1.98 -4.93
C ALA A 167 10.15 -3.04 -5.70
N THR A 168 10.10 -4.29 -5.24
CA THR A 168 10.70 -5.43 -5.94
C THR A 168 9.96 -5.72 -7.25
N LEU A 169 8.62 -5.74 -7.23
CA LEU A 169 7.81 -5.98 -8.42
C LEU A 169 7.98 -4.87 -9.46
N ALA A 170 8.01 -3.61 -9.04
CA ALA A 170 8.26 -2.47 -9.92
C ALA A 170 9.63 -2.58 -10.61
N ALA A 171 10.69 -2.91 -9.84
CA ALA A 171 12.01 -3.11 -10.41
C ALA A 171 12.06 -4.30 -11.38
N ASN A 172 11.36 -5.40 -11.07
CA ASN A 172 11.25 -6.55 -11.98
C ASN A 172 10.46 -6.21 -13.26
N ALA A 173 9.52 -5.27 -13.18
CA ALA A 173 8.80 -4.70 -14.30
C ALA A 173 9.60 -3.60 -15.04
N ARG A 174 10.88 -3.42 -14.71
CA ARG A 174 11.80 -2.43 -15.32
C ARG A 174 11.38 -0.97 -15.12
N VAL A 175 10.60 -0.67 -14.08
CA VAL A 175 10.41 0.72 -13.63
C VAL A 175 11.76 1.29 -13.23
N SER A 176 12.03 2.55 -13.60
CA SER A 176 13.33 3.16 -13.30
C SER A 176 13.58 3.23 -11.80
N SER A 177 14.84 3.11 -11.40
CA SER A 177 15.19 3.18 -9.98
C SER A 177 14.89 4.55 -9.38
N ASP A 178 15.00 5.62 -10.18
CA ASP A 178 14.69 6.98 -9.75
C ASP A 178 13.19 7.17 -9.49
N ASP A 179 12.34 6.59 -10.34
CA ASP A 179 10.89 6.59 -10.13
C ASP A 179 10.52 5.80 -8.87
N ILE A 180 11.13 4.63 -8.66
CA ILE A 180 10.88 3.83 -7.45
C ILE A 180 11.33 4.60 -6.20
N VAL A 181 12.53 5.19 -6.20
CA VAL A 181 13.08 5.94 -5.05
C VAL A 181 12.23 7.17 -4.75
N SER A 182 11.81 7.91 -5.78
CA SER A 182 10.96 9.10 -5.62
C SER A 182 9.56 8.73 -5.12
N HIS A 183 8.87 7.76 -5.74
CA HIS A 183 7.53 7.32 -5.32
C HIS A 183 7.53 6.71 -3.91
N THR A 184 8.59 6.00 -3.53
CA THR A 184 8.69 5.42 -2.19
C THR A 184 9.13 6.45 -1.15
N PHE A 185 9.62 7.63 -1.54
CA PHE A 185 10.26 8.61 -0.66
C PHE A 185 11.49 8.03 0.07
N LEU A 186 12.29 7.24 -0.64
CA LEU A 186 13.60 6.77 -0.15
C LEU A 186 14.67 7.84 -0.36
N SER A 187 15.72 7.83 0.47
CA SER A 187 16.79 8.83 0.39
C SER A 187 17.70 8.66 -0.82
N ASN A 188 17.89 7.42 -1.29
CA ASN A 188 18.69 7.10 -2.47
C ASN A 188 18.46 5.64 -2.91
N TYR A 189 19.04 5.29 -4.06
CA TYR A 189 19.07 3.95 -4.61
C TYR A 189 19.68 2.90 -3.67
N THR A 190 20.76 3.23 -2.95
CA THR A 190 21.44 2.28 -2.05
C THR A 190 20.50 1.77 -0.97
N ILE A 191 19.65 2.64 -0.41
CA ILE A 191 18.63 2.23 0.56
C ILE A 191 17.61 1.28 -0.09
N PHE A 192 17.17 1.59 -1.31
CA PHE A 192 16.28 0.70 -2.06
C PHE A 192 16.91 -0.67 -2.29
N ASP A 193 18.09 -0.74 -2.91
CA ASP A 193 18.73 -2.01 -3.31
C ASP A 193 19.15 -2.87 -2.10
N THR A 194 19.53 -2.23 -0.98
CA THR A 194 20.00 -2.95 0.22
C THR A 194 18.85 -3.45 1.10
N TYR A 195 17.82 -2.63 1.33
CA TYR A 195 16.82 -2.90 2.36
C TYR A 195 15.43 -3.23 1.84
N TYR A 196 15.09 -2.83 0.61
CA TYR A 196 13.72 -2.96 0.08
C TYR A 196 13.63 -3.87 -1.15
N ARG A 197 14.73 -4.07 -1.88
CA ARG A 197 14.78 -4.98 -3.02
C ARG A 197 14.96 -6.43 -2.55
N LEU A 198 13.87 -7.18 -2.55
CA LEU A 198 13.81 -8.54 -2.01
C LEU A 198 14.39 -9.61 -2.95
N SER A 199 14.46 -9.33 -4.25
CA SER A 199 15.12 -10.18 -5.24
C SER A 199 15.78 -9.35 -6.34
N ARG A 200 16.88 -9.87 -6.88
CA ARG A 200 17.57 -9.31 -8.05
C ARG A 200 17.36 -10.25 -9.22
N ASN A 201 16.51 -9.87 -10.17
CA ASN A 201 16.49 -10.50 -11.49
C ASN A 201 17.53 -9.82 -12.36
N SER A 202 18.58 -10.55 -12.72
CA SER A 202 19.54 -10.16 -13.77
C SER A 202 19.14 -10.70 -15.14
N SER A 203 17.87 -11.10 -15.33
CA SER A 203 17.34 -11.66 -16.58
C SER A 203 17.18 -10.62 -17.69
N ASN A 204 17.93 -9.53 -17.64
CA ASN A 204 18.11 -8.68 -18.80
C ASN A 204 19.05 -9.43 -19.73
N ASN A 205 18.55 -9.80 -20.91
CA ASN A 205 19.41 -10.18 -22.01
C ASN A 205 20.22 -8.95 -22.41
N LEU A 206 21.33 -8.73 -21.70
CA LEU A 206 22.21 -7.59 -21.90
C LEU A 206 22.69 -7.54 -23.35
N THR A 207 22.85 -8.71 -23.97
CA THR A 207 23.20 -8.83 -25.39
C THR A 207 22.19 -8.15 -26.29
N GLU A 208 20.88 -8.42 -26.17
CA GLU A 208 19.83 -7.74 -26.95
C GLU A 208 19.63 -6.26 -26.61
N SER A 209 20.08 -5.84 -25.42
CA SER A 209 19.98 -4.42 -25.03
C SER A 209 21.20 -3.61 -25.48
N ILE A 210 22.29 -4.27 -25.87
CA ILE A 210 23.58 -3.66 -26.24
C ILE A 210 23.87 -3.79 -27.74
N LEU A 211 23.54 -4.94 -28.35
CA LEU A 211 23.68 -5.24 -29.78
C LEU A 211 22.33 -5.07 -30.49
#